data_AF-A0A9E5KK35-F1
#
_entry.id   AF-A0A9E5KK35-F1
#
_cell.length_a   1.000
_cell.length_b   1.000
_cell.length_c   1.000
_cell.angle_alpha   90.00
_cell.angle_beta   90.00
_cell.angle_gamma   90.00
#
_symmetry.space_group_name_H-M   'P 1'
#
loop_
_entity.id
_entity.type
_entity.pdbx_description
1 polymer ?
#
loop_
_entity_poly.entity_id
_entity_poly.type
_entity_poly.pdbx_seq_one_letter_code
_entity_poly.pdbx_strand_id
1 'polypeptide(L)'
;VRRNIERFPIDFMFELTEEEMKNLTSQFVTSSWGGTRHQSFAFTEQGVAMLSSVLKSKKAIQINISIMRAFVMIRQWALTHQELSKRLDALEQQYGQKFSDIEQVLNFLIQKDQKKTQQQQRDRIGFKK
;
A
#
# COMPACT_ATOMS: atom_id res chain seq x y z
N VAL A 1 31.16 5.75 -1.61
CA VAL A 1 30.34 5.01 -2.61
C VAL A 1 31.19 4.37 -3.70
N ARG A 2 31.90 5.13 -4.53
CA ARG A 2 32.60 4.62 -5.74
C ARG A 2 33.47 3.37 -5.52
N ARG A 3 34.12 3.24 -4.35
CA ARG A 3 34.94 2.06 -3.98
C ARG A 3 34.14 0.80 -3.61
N ASN A 4 32.85 0.93 -3.33
CA ASN A 4 31.93 -0.14 -2.89
C ASN A 4 30.68 -0.17 -3.79
N ILE A 5 30.83 0.08 -5.09
CA ILE A 5 29.71 0.23 -6.03
C ILE A 5 28.82 -1.02 -6.06
N GLU A 6 29.40 -2.21 -5.83
CA GLU A 6 28.68 -3.49 -5.76
C GLU A 6 27.58 -3.53 -4.69
N ARG A 7 27.65 -2.64 -3.69
CA ARG A 7 26.64 -2.52 -2.63
C ARG A 7 25.47 -1.62 -3.01
N PHE A 8 25.62 -0.81 -4.04
CA PHE A 8 24.66 0.23 -4.38
C PHE A 8 24.19 0.02 -5.82
N PRO A 9 23.10 -0.75 -5.99
CA PRO A 9 22.37 -0.76 -7.24
C PRO A 9 21.98 0.65 -7.71
N ILE A 10 21.76 0.82 -9.01
CA ILE A 10 21.40 2.12 -9.62
C ILE A 10 20.11 2.71 -9.02
N ASP A 11 19.20 1.87 -8.54
CA ASP A 11 17.94 2.24 -7.89
C ASP A 11 18.10 2.75 -6.45
N PHE A 12 19.30 2.62 -5.85
CA PHE A 12 19.53 2.94 -4.44
C PHE A 12 20.22 4.29 -4.23
N MET A 13 20.72 4.89 -5.30
CA MET A 13 21.44 6.16 -5.24
C MET A 13 21.45 6.85 -6.60
N PHE A 14 21.67 8.16 -6.57
CA PHE A 14 21.90 8.96 -7.76
C PHE A 14 22.94 10.04 -7.48
N GLU A 15 23.61 10.52 -8.53
CA GLU A 15 24.58 11.60 -8.41
C GLU A 15 23.85 12.94 -8.50
N LEU A 16 24.15 13.86 -7.58
CA LEU A 16 23.53 15.19 -7.55
C LEU A 16 24.07 16.05 -8.68
N THR A 17 23.19 16.87 -9.26
CA THR A 17 23.55 17.86 -10.27
C THR A 17 24.39 18.99 -9.66
N GLU A 18 25.11 19.74 -10.50
CA GLU A 18 25.90 20.89 -10.01
C GLU A 18 25.03 21.96 -9.35
N GLU A 19 23.80 22.17 -9.86
CA GLU A 19 22.84 23.12 -9.30
C GLU A 19 22.36 22.69 -7.92
N GLU A 20 21.95 21.44 -7.76
CA GLU A 20 21.56 20.88 -6.45
C GLU A 20 22.72 20.93 -5.45
N MET A 21 23.94 20.67 -5.92
CA MET A 21 25.13 20.73 -5.07
C MET A 21 25.43 22.15 -4.60
N LYS A 22 25.28 23.17 -5.47
CA LYS A 22 25.44 24.58 -5.09
C LYS A 22 24.42 25.00 -4.03
N ASN A 23 23.19 24.50 -4.10
CA ASN A 23 22.16 24.78 -3.09
C ASN A 23 22.48 24.17 -1.72
N LEU A 24 23.24 23.07 -1.67
CA LEU A 24 23.69 22.43 -0.43
C LEU A 24 24.95 23.07 0.17
N THR A 25 25.65 23.92 -0.58
CA THR A 25 26.85 24.61 -0.09
C THR A 25 26.50 25.93 0.59
N SER A 26 26.91 26.10 1.84
CA SER A 26 26.78 27.38 2.55
C SER A 26 27.71 28.43 1.95
N GLN A 27 27.17 29.59 1.59
CA GLN A 27 27.92 30.74 1.07
C GLN A 27 28.94 31.32 2.07
N PHE A 28 28.72 31.08 3.37
CA PHE A 28 29.51 31.72 4.43
C PHE A 28 30.48 30.76 5.13
N VAL A 29 30.30 29.45 5.00
CA VAL A 29 31.03 28.43 5.79
C VAL A 29 31.83 27.48 4.90
N THR A 30 31.94 27.76 3.59
CA THR A 30 32.75 26.96 2.68
C THR A 30 34.21 27.42 2.64
N SER A 31 35.13 26.47 2.66
CA SER A 31 36.56 26.75 2.55
C SER A 31 36.90 27.23 1.14
N SER A 32 37.73 28.28 1.06
CA SER A 32 38.22 28.84 -0.22
C SER A 32 39.19 27.91 -0.96
N TRP A 33 39.80 26.96 -0.24
CA TRP A 33 40.70 25.95 -0.79
C TRP A 33 40.23 24.56 -0.35
N GLY A 34 40.09 23.63 -1.31
CA GLY A 34 39.76 22.22 -1.02
C GLY A 34 38.27 21.87 -0.95
N GLY A 35 37.37 22.64 -1.58
CA GLY A 35 35.95 22.29 -1.72
C GLY A 35 35.71 20.93 -2.40
N THR A 36 34.45 20.49 -2.41
CA THR A 36 34.04 19.18 -2.94
C THR A 36 34.45 19.04 -4.42
N ARG A 37 35.48 18.24 -4.71
CA ARG A 37 36.02 18.05 -6.07
C ARG A 37 35.21 17.11 -6.95
N HIS A 38 34.24 16.41 -6.37
CA HIS A 38 33.40 15.44 -7.06
C HIS A 38 31.95 15.65 -6.65
N GLN A 39 31.02 15.41 -7.57
CA GLN A 39 29.61 15.39 -7.25
C GLN A 39 29.32 14.35 -6.16
N SER A 40 28.46 14.74 -5.23
CA SER A 40 28.05 13.88 -4.13
C SER A 40 26.94 12.95 -4.58
N PHE A 41 26.91 11.74 -4.03
CA PHE A 41 25.78 10.82 -4.22
C PHE A 41 24.72 11.08 -3.17
N ALA A 42 23.48 11.18 -3.60
CA ALA A 42 22.30 11.08 -2.75
C ALA A 42 21.77 9.64 -2.76
N PHE A 43 21.17 9.23 -1.65
CA PHE A 43 20.67 7.87 -1.48
C PHE A 43 19.16 7.90 -1.28
N THR A 44 18.51 6.87 -1.81
CA THR A 44 17.10 6.59 -1.50
C THR A 44 16.98 5.96 -0.11
N GLU A 45 15.76 5.82 0.42
CA GLU A 45 15.51 5.18 1.74
C GLU A 45 16.23 3.82 1.86
N GLN A 46 16.24 3.06 0.76
CA GLN A 46 16.88 1.77 0.65
C GLN A 46 18.42 1.88 0.61
N GLY A 47 18.95 2.90 -0.07
CA GLY A 47 20.38 3.20 -0.08
C GLY A 47 20.92 3.59 1.29
N VAL A 48 20.14 4.33 2.08
CA VAL A 48 20.50 4.67 3.47
C VAL A 48 20.57 3.41 4.34
N ALA A 49 19.61 2.49 4.19
CA ALA A 49 19.65 1.21 4.89
C ALA A 49 20.89 0.38 4.48
N MET A 50 21.30 0.41 3.20
CA MET A 50 22.53 -0.26 2.75
C MET A 50 23.81 0.29 3.38
N LEU A 51 23.86 1.59 3.71
CA LEU A 51 24.98 2.19 4.45
C LEU A 51 25.11 1.63 5.87
N SER A 52 23.99 1.29 6.51
CA SER A 52 23.97 0.72 7.87
C SER A 52 24.39 -0.75 7.95
N SER A 53 24.64 -1.40 6.80
CA SER A 53 24.98 -2.83 6.76
C SER A 53 26.43 -3.12 7.19
N VAL A 54 26.58 -3.95 8.24
CA VAL A 54 27.90 -4.32 8.81
C VAL A 54 28.62 -5.38 7.98
N LEU A 55 27.88 -6.21 7.26
CA LEU A 55 28.43 -7.37 6.55
C LEU A 55 29.24 -6.96 5.31
N LYS A 56 30.35 -7.67 5.07
CA LYS A 56 31.30 -7.36 3.98
C LYS A 56 31.44 -8.42 2.90
N SER A 57 30.91 -9.63 3.10
CA SER A 57 31.04 -10.70 2.12
C SER A 57 30.15 -10.45 0.90
N LYS A 58 30.61 -10.85 -0.30
CA LYS A 58 29.85 -10.70 -1.56
C LYS A 58 28.46 -11.32 -1.48
N LYS A 59 28.37 -12.53 -0.88
CA LYS A 59 27.10 -13.23 -0.66
C LYS A 59 26.17 -12.44 0.26
N ALA A 60 26.69 -11.86 1.35
CA ALA A 60 25.88 -11.07 2.26
C ALA A 60 25.39 -9.76 1.62
N ILE A 61 26.21 -9.11 0.78
CA ILE A 61 25.80 -7.92 0.04
C ILE A 61 24.61 -8.25 -0.87
N GLN A 62 24.69 -9.34 -1.63
CA GLN A 62 23.60 -9.76 -2.53
C GLN A 62 22.31 -10.11 -1.77
N ILE A 63 22.42 -10.86 -0.67
CA ILE A 63 21.25 -11.20 0.16
C ILE A 63 20.62 -9.94 0.75
N ASN A 64 21.43 -8.98 1.23
CA ASN A 64 20.92 -7.74 1.78
C ASN A 64 20.14 -6.93 0.73
N ILE A 65 20.70 -6.79 -0.49
CA ILE A 65 20.00 -6.14 -1.61
C ILE A 65 18.64 -6.82 -1.88
N SER A 66 18.60 -8.14 -1.91
CA SER A 66 17.35 -8.89 -2.12
C SER A 66 16.32 -8.66 -1.00
N ILE A 67 16.76 -8.66 0.27
CA ILE A 67 15.90 -8.38 1.43
C ILE A 67 15.32 -6.97 1.33
N MET A 68 16.16 -5.97 1.02
CA MET A 68 15.71 -4.58 0.90
C MET A 68 14.68 -4.42 -0.22
N ARG A 69 14.90 -5.03 -1.39
CA ARG A 69 13.93 -5.01 -2.49
C ARG A 69 12.59 -5.66 -2.13
N ALA A 70 12.64 -6.81 -1.47
CA ALA A 70 11.44 -7.48 -0.98
C ALA A 70 10.67 -6.59 0.01
N PHE A 71 11.36 -5.93 0.94
CA PHE A 71 10.73 -5.02 1.89
C PHE A 71 10.02 -3.85 1.20
N VAL A 72 10.65 -3.24 0.19
CA VAL A 72 10.03 -2.17 -0.60
C VAL A 72 8.79 -2.66 -1.33
N MET A 73 8.87 -3.83 -1.96
CA MET A 73 7.74 -4.41 -2.67
C MET A 73 6.56 -4.67 -1.72
N ILE A 74 6.84 -5.22 -0.53
CA ILE A 74 5.83 -5.46 0.50
C ILE A 74 5.21 -4.14 0.97
N ARG A 75 6.03 -3.11 1.25
CA ARG A 75 5.53 -1.80 1.65
C ARG A 75 4.68 -1.15 0.55
N GLN A 76 5.14 -1.21 -0.69
CA GLN A 76 4.40 -0.66 -1.82
C GLN A 76 3.05 -1.35 -1.94
N TRP A 77 3.03 -2.69 -1.89
CA TRP A 77 1.81 -3.48 -1.94
C TRP A 77 0.84 -3.13 -0.79
N ALA A 78 1.35 -2.98 0.44
CA ALA A 78 0.54 -2.56 1.58
C ALA A 78 -0.09 -1.18 1.38
N LEU A 79 0.66 -0.22 0.80
CA LEU A 79 0.14 1.11 0.50
C LEU A 79 -0.90 1.09 -0.63
N THR A 80 -0.71 0.28 -1.68
CA THR A 80 -1.69 0.20 -2.79
C THR A 80 -3.05 -0.30 -2.32
N HIS A 81 -3.09 -1.22 -1.35
CA HIS A 81 -4.34 -1.80 -0.86
C HIS A 81 -5.00 -0.97 0.26
N GLN A 82 -4.29 0.00 0.85
CA GLN A 82 -4.87 0.85 1.88
C GLN A 82 -5.98 1.76 1.32
N GLU A 83 -5.80 2.30 0.12
CA GLU A 83 -6.83 3.11 -0.54
C GLU A 83 -8.01 2.24 -0.97
N LEU A 84 -7.74 1.05 -1.52
CA LEU A 84 -8.77 0.09 -1.93
C LEU A 84 -9.60 -0.38 -0.72
N SER A 85 -8.95 -0.74 0.39
CA SER A 85 -9.63 -1.15 1.63
C SER A 85 -10.53 -0.02 2.15
N LYS A 86 -10.03 1.22 2.18
CA LYS A 86 -10.84 2.38 2.60
C LYS A 86 -12.05 2.61 1.70
N ARG A 87 -11.91 2.44 0.39
CA ARG A 87 -13.05 2.55 -0.55
C ARG A 87 -14.05 1.40 -0.36
N LEU A 88 -13.57 0.19 -0.07
CA LEU A 88 -14.41 -0.96 0.24
C LEU A 88 -15.21 -0.74 1.52
N ASP A 89 -14.55 -0.28 2.60
CA ASP A 89 -15.20 0.06 3.88
C ASP A 89 -16.26 1.15 3.68
N ALA A 90 -15.96 2.18 2.86
CA ALA A 90 -16.92 3.24 2.55
C ALA A 90 -18.14 2.72 1.76
N LEU A 91 -17.93 1.79 0.81
CA LEU A 91 -19.02 1.14 0.09
C LEU A 91 -19.85 0.24 1.02
N GLU A 92 -19.22 -0.54 1.90
CA GLU A 92 -19.93 -1.35 2.89
C GLU A 92 -20.78 -0.48 3.82
N GLN A 93 -20.28 0.65 4.28
CA GLN A 93 -21.07 1.60 5.07
C GLN A 93 -22.25 2.19 4.27
N GLN A 94 -22.05 2.51 2.99
CA GLN A 94 -23.09 3.11 2.16
C GLN A 94 -24.21 2.13 1.79
N TYR A 95 -23.89 0.86 1.56
CA TYR A 95 -24.84 -0.13 1.06
C TYR A 95 -25.28 -1.17 2.10
N GLY A 96 -24.61 -1.28 3.24
CA GLY A 96 -24.92 -2.28 4.29
C GLY A 96 -26.35 -2.23 4.79
N GLN A 97 -26.93 -1.02 5.00
CA GLN A 97 -28.33 -0.90 5.40
C GLN A 97 -29.30 -1.30 4.27
N LYS A 98 -28.98 -0.97 3.01
CA LYS A 98 -29.83 -1.33 1.88
C LYS A 98 -29.91 -2.84 1.67
N PHE A 99 -28.84 -3.57 1.94
CA PHE A 99 -28.86 -5.04 1.87
C PHE A 99 -29.73 -5.66 2.97
N SER A 100 -29.65 -5.16 4.21
CA SER A 100 -30.56 -5.57 5.30
C SER A 100 -32.03 -5.35 4.94
N ASP A 101 -32.36 -4.18 4.39
CA ASP A 101 -33.74 -3.86 4.01
C ASP A 101 -34.25 -4.78 2.88
N ILE A 102 -33.40 -5.07 1.89
CA ILE A 102 -33.73 -5.99 0.79
C ILE A 102 -33.94 -7.41 1.33
N GLU A 103 -33.09 -7.89 2.23
CA GLU A 103 -33.25 -9.22 2.84
C GLU A 103 -34.54 -9.32 3.65
N GLN A 104 -34.90 -8.27 4.41
CA GLN A 104 -36.15 -8.23 5.16
C GLN A 104 -37.39 -8.24 4.25
N VAL A 105 -37.36 -7.46 3.17
CA VAL A 105 -38.46 -7.44 2.18
C VAL A 105 -38.59 -8.80 1.49
N LEU A 106 -37.48 -9.42 1.10
CA LEU A 106 -37.50 -10.73 0.46
C LEU A 106 -38.12 -11.79 1.39
N ASN A 107 -37.69 -11.82 2.65
CA ASN A 107 -38.23 -12.72 3.66
C ASN A 107 -39.71 -12.47 3.94
N PHE A 108 -40.14 -11.21 3.97
CA PHE A 108 -41.55 -10.85 4.15
C PHE A 108 -42.40 -11.32 2.96
N LEU A 109 -41.92 -11.16 1.72
CA LEU A 109 -42.64 -11.61 0.52
C LEU A 109 -42.78 -13.14 0.49
N ILE A 110 -41.70 -13.87 0.81
CA ILE A 110 -41.73 -15.33 0.92
C ILE A 110 -42.76 -15.78 1.97
N GLN A 111 -42.77 -15.17 3.15
CA GLN A 111 -43.75 -15.49 4.20
C GLN A 111 -45.19 -15.14 3.80
N LYS A 112 -45.39 -14.02 3.08
CA LYS A 112 -46.72 -13.60 2.61
C LYS A 112 -47.29 -14.58 1.60
N ASP A 113 -46.47 -15.08 0.67
CA ASP A 113 -46.91 -16.06 -0.33
C ASP A 113 -47.19 -17.44 0.30
N GLN A 114 -46.42 -17.84 1.32
CA GLN A 114 -46.72 -19.04 2.10
C GLN A 114 -48.07 -18.92 2.84
N LYS A 115 -48.34 -17.78 3.49
CA LYS A 115 -49.62 -17.53 4.17
C LYS A 115 -50.80 -17.50 3.21
N LYS A 116 -50.66 -16.88 2.02
CA LYS A 116 -51.72 -16.89 0.98
C LYS A 116 -52.05 -18.29 0.50
N THR A 117 -51.03 -19.11 0.22
CA THR A 117 -51.21 -20.50 -0.22
C THR A 117 -51.93 -21.33 0.84
N GLN A 118 -51.55 -21.17 2.11
CA GLN A 118 -52.24 -21.83 3.24
C GLN A 118 -53.68 -21.35 3.43
N GLN A 119 -53.96 -20.07 3.17
CA GLN A 119 -55.30 -19.49 3.32
C GLN A 119 -56.25 -19.92 2.19
N GLN A 120 -55.72 -20.18 0.99
CA GLN A 120 -56.47 -20.75 -0.14
C GLN A 120 -56.81 -22.24 0.03
N GLN A 121 -55.96 -22.99 0.75
CA GLN A 121 -56.17 -24.43 1.03
C GLN A 121 -57.10 -24.71 2.22
N ARG A 122 -57.64 -23.70 2.89
CA ARG A 122 -58.56 -23.93 4.03
C ARG A 122 -59.96 -24.28 3.55
N ASP A 123 -60.55 -25.32 4.15
CA ASP A 123 -61.95 -25.67 3.96
C ASP A 123 -62.85 -24.53 4.42
N ARG A 124 -63.78 -24.10 3.55
CA ARG A 124 -64.72 -23.02 3.85
C ARG A 124 -65.79 -23.54 4.81
N ILE A 125 -65.76 -23.05 6.04
CA ILE A 125 -66.76 -23.35 7.05
C ILE A 125 -67.88 -22.32 6.95
N GLY A 126 -69.07 -22.79 6.56
CA GLY A 126 -70.29 -21.99 6.42
C GLY A 126 -71.44 -22.85 5.93
N PHE A 127 -72.68 -22.42 6.21
CA PHE A 127 -73.88 -23.15 5.79
C PHE A 127 -73.96 -23.24 4.26
N LYS A 128 -73.88 -24.46 3.71
CA LYS A 128 -74.26 -24.74 2.34
C LYS A 128 -75.79 -24.77 2.29
N LYS A 129 -76.38 -23.85 1.51
CA LYS A 129 -77.82 -23.86 1.20
C LYS A 129 -78.19 -25.06 0.35
#